data_AF-A0A7Y2VAX7-F1
#
_entry.id   AF-A0A7Y2VAX7-F1
#
_cell.length_a   1.000
_cell.length_b   1.000
_cell.length_c   1.000
_cell.angle_alpha   90.00
_cell.angle_beta   90.00
_cell.angle_gamma   90.00
#
_symmetry.space_group_name_H-M   'P 1'
#
loop_
_entity.id
_entity.type
_entity.pdbx_description
1 polymer ?
#
loop_
_entity_poly.entity_id
_entity_poly.type
_entity_poly.pdbx_seq_one_letter_code
_entity_poly.pdbx_strand_id
1 'polypeptide(L)'
;AQIAYYNPKALKALAYKLEEKLIHEEAKLVYQRIAVLRPNDVQSYRDLALSYVANGNYQEAMTLYKQMLANDKPNVDFSAIESTIINEIKHLVANHRQEVNYKDLHPDLLSVKFKSDVRFVFDWNDPNSEFEFQFVNPQKKFYTWAHTKFDNMERMTDEIQKGYHTEEYIIDDADKGEWIINIRNLSEEDTENPTYLKYTVYTNYGLPDETKEVKVVKLYQLENKVTLDKFKYKG
;
A
#
# COMPACT_ATOMS: atom_id res chain seq x y z
N ALA A 1 -8.61 15.40 -21.12
CA ALA A 1 -8.35 13.94 -20.99
C ALA A 1 -6.89 13.57 -21.28
N GLN A 2 -6.22 14.15 -22.28
CA GLN A 2 -4.85 13.76 -22.68
C GLN A 2 -3.74 14.14 -21.67
N ILE A 3 -3.91 15.23 -20.91
CA ILE A 3 -2.93 15.71 -19.91
C ILE A 3 -2.79 14.72 -18.73
N ALA A 4 -3.89 14.11 -18.28
CA ALA A 4 -3.86 13.14 -17.18
C ALA A 4 -3.09 11.86 -17.54
N TYR A 5 -3.07 11.46 -18.83
CA TYR A 5 -2.41 10.23 -19.30
C TYR A 5 -0.87 10.24 -19.17
N TYR A 6 -0.28 11.42 -18.96
CA TYR A 6 1.15 11.62 -18.75
C TYR A 6 1.48 12.17 -17.35
N ASN A 7 0.49 12.27 -16.45
CA ASN A 7 0.69 12.75 -15.08
C ASN A 7 0.57 11.56 -14.10
N PRO A 8 1.70 11.02 -13.59
CA PRO A 8 1.69 9.90 -12.64
C PRO A 8 0.92 10.17 -11.36
N LYS A 9 0.95 11.40 -10.81
CA LYS A 9 0.20 11.76 -9.58
C LYS A 9 -1.31 11.66 -9.81
N ALA A 10 -1.79 12.14 -10.96
CA ALA A 10 -3.20 12.03 -11.36
C ALA A 10 -3.60 10.57 -11.68
N LEU A 11 -2.76 9.83 -12.39
CA LEU A 11 -2.99 8.40 -12.67
C LEU A 11 -3.06 7.59 -11.38
N LYS A 12 -2.21 7.90 -10.38
CA LYS A 12 -2.25 7.25 -9.07
C LYS A 12 -3.58 7.48 -8.36
N ALA A 13 -4.05 8.74 -8.33
CA ALA A 13 -5.35 9.07 -7.75
C ALA A 13 -6.51 8.33 -8.45
N LEU A 14 -6.45 8.23 -9.79
CA LEU A 14 -7.40 7.43 -10.56
C LEU A 14 -7.33 5.95 -10.17
N ALA A 15 -6.14 5.36 -10.12
CA ALA A 15 -5.95 3.96 -9.76
C ALA A 15 -6.51 3.66 -8.37
N TYR A 16 -6.21 4.51 -7.38
CA TYR A 16 -6.77 4.40 -6.03
C TYR A 16 -8.31 4.39 -6.04
N LYS A 17 -8.94 5.29 -6.80
CA LYS A 17 -10.40 5.34 -6.92
C LYS A 17 -11.01 4.16 -7.68
N LEU A 18 -10.28 3.56 -8.60
CA LEU A 18 -10.70 2.32 -9.27
C LEU A 18 -10.62 1.13 -8.30
N GLU A 19 -9.57 1.05 -7.49
CA GLU A 19 -9.43 0.03 -6.43
C GLU A 19 -10.53 0.14 -5.37
N GLU A 20 -10.83 1.34 -4.88
CA GLU A 20 -11.96 1.60 -3.95
C GLU A 20 -13.30 1.12 -4.50
N LYS A 21 -13.47 1.15 -5.83
CA LYS A 21 -14.68 0.71 -6.54
C LYS A 21 -14.63 -0.74 -7.01
N LEU A 22 -13.54 -1.47 -6.73
CA LEU A 22 -13.30 -2.84 -7.20
C LEU A 22 -13.30 -2.99 -8.73
N ILE A 23 -12.92 -1.92 -9.45
CA ILE A 23 -12.81 -1.90 -10.91
C ILE A 23 -11.39 -2.32 -11.28
N HIS A 24 -11.11 -3.63 -11.15
CA HIS A 24 -9.75 -4.18 -11.16
C HIS A 24 -9.05 -4.10 -12.52
N GLU A 25 -9.76 -4.33 -13.63
CA GLU A 25 -9.14 -4.37 -14.96
C GLU A 25 -8.63 -2.99 -15.37
N GLU A 26 -9.44 -1.94 -15.19
CA GLU A 26 -9.07 -0.57 -15.46
C GLU A 26 -7.96 -0.09 -14.52
N ALA A 27 -7.98 -0.48 -13.24
CA ALA A 27 -6.89 -0.17 -12.30
C ALA A 27 -5.55 -0.75 -12.80
N LYS A 28 -5.55 -2.00 -13.25
CA LYS A 28 -4.36 -2.66 -13.84
C LYS A 28 -3.84 -1.91 -15.07
N LEU A 29 -4.72 -1.49 -15.99
CA LEU A 29 -4.30 -0.70 -17.16
C LEU A 29 -3.65 0.63 -16.76
N VAL A 30 -4.17 1.29 -15.72
CA VAL A 30 -3.58 2.52 -15.17
C VAL A 30 -2.21 2.24 -14.53
N TYR A 31 -2.07 1.17 -13.75
CA TYR A 31 -0.78 0.80 -13.15
C TYR A 31 0.27 0.38 -14.18
N GLN A 32 -0.11 -0.33 -15.23
CA GLN A 32 0.76 -0.60 -16.37
C GLN A 32 1.27 0.70 -17.01
N ARG A 33 0.39 1.69 -17.16
CA ARG A 33 0.78 3.01 -17.68
C ARG A 33 1.75 3.74 -16.73
N ILE A 34 1.51 3.70 -15.43
CA ILE A 34 2.41 4.29 -14.43
C ILE A 34 3.79 3.65 -14.51
N ALA A 35 3.88 2.32 -14.59
CA ALA A 35 5.15 1.61 -14.72
C ALA A 35 5.95 1.99 -15.97
N VAL A 36 5.27 2.32 -17.09
CA VAL A 36 5.93 2.87 -18.29
C VAL A 36 6.47 4.28 -18.06
N LEU A 37 5.74 5.12 -17.33
CA LEU A 37 6.14 6.51 -17.06
C LEU A 37 7.21 6.63 -15.96
N ARG A 38 7.25 5.65 -15.06
CA ARG A 38 8.08 5.63 -13.85
C ARG A 38 8.80 4.27 -13.72
N PRO A 39 9.66 3.90 -14.68
CA PRO A 39 10.31 2.59 -14.70
C PRO A 39 11.40 2.44 -13.63
N ASN A 40 11.82 3.54 -12.99
CA ASN A 40 12.82 3.51 -11.92
C ASN A 40 12.19 3.60 -10.53
N ASP A 41 10.86 3.78 -10.43
CA ASP A 41 10.17 3.94 -9.16
C ASP A 41 9.77 2.57 -8.62
N VAL A 42 10.19 2.28 -7.39
CA VAL A 42 9.87 1.05 -6.66
C VAL A 42 8.36 0.76 -6.62
N GLN A 43 7.55 1.77 -6.31
CA GLN A 43 6.10 1.60 -6.15
C GLN A 43 5.41 1.19 -7.45
N SER A 44 5.93 1.59 -8.61
CA SER A 44 5.35 1.23 -9.91
C SER A 44 5.24 -0.27 -10.11
N TYR A 45 6.24 -1.02 -9.64
CA TYR A 45 6.28 -2.47 -9.76
C TYR A 45 5.44 -3.16 -8.69
N ARG A 46 5.50 -2.68 -7.44
CA ARG A 46 4.66 -3.22 -6.37
C ARG A 46 3.17 -3.09 -6.71
N ASP A 47 2.74 -1.90 -7.13
CA ASP A 47 1.34 -1.66 -7.44
C ASP A 47 0.86 -2.47 -8.64
N LEU A 48 1.73 -2.63 -9.65
CA LEU A 48 1.42 -3.50 -10.78
C LEU A 48 1.26 -4.96 -10.34
N ALA A 49 2.13 -5.46 -9.45
CA ALA A 49 2.02 -6.81 -8.89
C ALA A 49 0.70 -6.99 -8.12
N LEU A 50 0.35 -6.04 -7.25
CA LEU A 50 -0.92 -6.02 -6.52
C LEU A 50 -2.13 -5.99 -7.47
N SER A 51 -2.05 -5.21 -8.54
CA SER A 51 -3.12 -5.14 -9.54
C SER A 51 -3.28 -6.47 -10.30
N TYR A 52 -2.18 -7.20 -10.55
CA TYR A 52 -2.24 -8.54 -11.12
C TYR A 52 -2.91 -9.53 -10.16
N VAL A 53 -2.59 -9.49 -8.86
CA VAL A 53 -3.29 -10.31 -7.84
C VAL A 53 -4.79 -10.02 -7.84
N ALA A 54 -5.17 -8.73 -7.86
CA ALA A 54 -6.58 -8.33 -7.87
C ALA A 54 -7.35 -8.77 -9.13
N ASN A 55 -6.66 -9.02 -10.24
CA ASN A 55 -7.23 -9.51 -11.49
C ASN A 55 -7.10 -11.03 -11.68
N GLY A 56 -6.62 -11.77 -10.67
CA GLY A 56 -6.38 -13.21 -10.79
C GLY A 56 -5.19 -13.59 -11.66
N ASN A 57 -4.36 -12.62 -12.06
CA ASN A 57 -3.11 -12.84 -12.80
C ASN A 57 -1.97 -13.22 -11.82
N TYR A 58 -2.18 -14.28 -11.04
CA TYR A 58 -1.31 -14.64 -9.92
C TYR A 58 0.12 -14.98 -10.34
N GLN A 59 0.29 -15.64 -11.50
CA GLN A 59 1.62 -16.02 -11.99
C GLN A 59 2.42 -14.80 -12.48
N GLU A 60 1.76 -13.81 -13.07
CA GLU A 60 2.36 -12.53 -13.46
C GLU A 60 2.76 -11.73 -12.22
N ALA A 61 1.89 -11.67 -11.21
CA ALA A 61 2.21 -11.08 -9.90
C ALA A 61 3.44 -11.76 -9.27
N MET A 62 3.45 -13.10 -9.20
CA MET A 62 4.57 -13.88 -8.64
C MET A 62 5.87 -13.63 -9.40
N THR A 63 5.82 -13.57 -10.74
CA THR A 63 7.00 -13.26 -11.56
C THR A 63 7.56 -11.89 -11.20
N LEU A 64 6.69 -10.88 -11.08
CA LEU A 64 7.12 -9.54 -10.74
C LEU A 64 7.67 -9.46 -9.31
N TYR A 65 7.03 -10.13 -8.36
CA TYR A 65 7.51 -10.25 -6.99
C TYR A 65 8.91 -10.85 -6.88
N LYS A 66 9.20 -11.92 -7.63
CA LYS A 66 10.54 -12.52 -7.68
C LYS A 66 11.58 -11.57 -8.25
N GLN A 67 11.24 -10.82 -9.30
CA GLN A 67 12.13 -9.79 -9.85
C GLN A 67 12.45 -8.70 -8.83
N MET A 68 11.46 -8.30 -8.01
CA MET A 68 11.67 -7.34 -6.93
C MET A 68 12.58 -7.89 -5.84
N LEU A 69 12.35 -9.13 -5.36
CA LEU A 69 13.23 -9.78 -4.37
C LEU A 69 14.66 -9.97 -4.86
N ALA A 70 14.84 -10.26 -6.15
CA ALA A 70 16.15 -10.43 -6.76
C ALA A 70 16.84 -9.10 -7.13
N ASN A 71 16.17 -7.95 -6.94
CA ASN A 71 16.60 -6.64 -7.47
C ASN A 71 16.98 -6.69 -8.96
N ASP A 72 16.20 -7.41 -9.77
CA ASP A 72 16.46 -7.66 -11.20
C ASP A 72 15.95 -6.52 -12.12
N LYS A 73 15.48 -5.40 -11.55
CA LYS A 73 15.09 -4.21 -12.32
C LYS A 73 16.25 -3.20 -12.35
N PRO A 74 16.71 -2.78 -13.54
CA PRO A 74 17.79 -1.80 -13.65
C PRO A 74 17.45 -0.49 -12.94
N ASN A 75 18.36 0.01 -12.11
CA ASN A 75 18.25 1.28 -11.39
C ASN A 75 17.07 1.36 -10.40
N VAL A 76 16.58 0.22 -9.90
CA VAL A 76 15.53 0.16 -8.87
C VAL A 76 16.08 -0.59 -7.66
N ASP A 77 15.91 -0.03 -6.47
CA ASP A 77 16.29 -0.65 -5.22
C ASP A 77 15.05 -0.93 -4.37
N PHE A 78 14.64 -2.19 -4.30
CA PHE A 78 13.43 -2.62 -3.58
C PHE A 78 13.62 -2.77 -2.07
N SER A 79 14.85 -2.60 -1.55
CA SER A 79 15.19 -2.87 -0.14
C SER A 79 14.33 -2.06 0.84
N ALA A 80 13.95 -0.83 0.48
CA ALA A 80 13.17 0.06 1.33
C ALA A 80 11.77 -0.48 1.68
N ILE A 81 11.21 -1.38 0.86
CA ILE A 81 9.89 -1.98 1.07
C ILE A 81 9.91 -3.52 1.02
N GLU A 82 11.09 -4.11 1.24
CA GLU A 82 11.29 -5.57 1.12
C GLU A 82 10.36 -6.35 2.06
N SER A 83 10.17 -5.88 3.30
CA SER A 83 9.25 -6.50 4.27
C SER A 83 7.82 -6.57 3.74
N THR A 84 7.32 -5.47 3.16
CA THR A 84 5.99 -5.40 2.56
C THR A 84 5.86 -6.34 1.37
N ILE A 85 6.88 -6.40 0.49
CA ILE A 85 6.92 -7.34 -0.63
C ILE A 85 6.89 -8.79 -0.13
N ILE A 86 7.68 -9.13 0.90
CA ILE A 86 7.71 -10.46 1.50
C ILE A 86 6.33 -10.84 2.05
N ASN A 87 5.66 -9.92 2.75
CA ASN A 87 4.33 -10.16 3.30
C ASN A 87 3.28 -10.39 2.20
N GLU A 88 3.39 -9.68 1.07
CA GLU A 88 2.51 -9.90 -0.08
C GLU A 88 2.78 -11.22 -0.80
N ILE A 89 4.05 -11.63 -0.92
CA ILE A 89 4.41 -12.94 -1.49
C ILE A 89 3.88 -14.07 -0.62
N LYS A 90 4.08 -13.98 0.70
CA LYS A 90 3.57 -14.99 1.64
C LYS A 90 2.04 -15.10 1.55
N HIS A 91 1.34 -13.97 1.44
CA HIS A 91 -0.11 -13.95 1.23
C HIS A 91 -0.53 -14.59 -0.09
N LEU A 92 0.14 -14.26 -1.19
CA LEU A 92 -0.11 -14.85 -2.50
C LEU A 92 0.11 -16.37 -2.47
N VAL A 93 1.19 -16.85 -1.85
CA VAL A 93 1.48 -18.29 -1.72
C VAL A 93 0.49 -18.99 -0.78
N ALA A 94 0.05 -18.34 0.30
CA ALA A 94 -0.90 -18.92 1.24
C ALA A 94 -2.27 -19.18 0.56
N ASN A 95 -2.72 -18.25 -0.26
CA ASN A 95 -4.06 -18.28 -0.87
C ASN A 95 -4.10 -18.92 -2.27
N HIS A 96 -3.01 -18.81 -3.04
CA HIS A 96 -2.97 -19.18 -4.47
C HIS A 96 -1.80 -20.10 -4.82
N ARG A 97 -1.33 -20.92 -3.87
CA ARG A 97 -0.17 -21.82 -4.04
C ARG A 97 -0.21 -22.64 -5.34
N GLN A 98 -1.39 -23.11 -5.74
CA GLN A 98 -1.55 -23.99 -6.91
C GLN A 98 -1.52 -23.23 -8.25
N GLU A 99 -1.65 -21.91 -8.21
CA GLU A 99 -1.76 -21.04 -9.39
C GLU A 99 -0.46 -20.28 -9.69
N VAL A 100 0.58 -20.51 -8.87
CA VAL A 100 1.88 -19.83 -8.99
C VAL A 100 3.03 -20.83 -8.93
N ASN A 101 4.11 -20.54 -9.66
CA ASN A 101 5.37 -21.24 -9.52
C ASN A 101 6.12 -20.72 -8.28
N TYR A 102 6.09 -21.46 -7.18
CA TYR A 102 6.71 -21.07 -5.91
C TYR A 102 7.94 -21.93 -5.52
N LYS A 103 8.31 -22.94 -6.31
CA LYS A 103 9.27 -23.99 -5.90
C LYS A 103 10.71 -23.50 -5.71
N ASP A 104 11.03 -22.40 -6.36
CA ASP A 104 12.30 -21.68 -6.34
C ASP A 104 12.34 -20.58 -5.27
N LEU A 105 11.25 -20.32 -4.54
CA LEU A 105 11.24 -19.40 -3.42
C LEU A 105 11.99 -19.98 -2.22
N HIS A 106 12.63 -19.10 -1.43
CA HIS A 106 13.23 -19.49 -0.16
C HIS A 106 12.17 -20.12 0.77
N PRO A 107 12.48 -21.23 1.50
CA PRO A 107 11.50 -21.92 2.34
C PRO A 107 10.77 -21.04 3.36
N ASP A 108 11.41 -19.97 3.86
CA ASP A 108 10.81 -19.02 4.81
C ASP A 108 9.60 -18.26 4.24
N LEU A 109 9.51 -18.13 2.91
CA LEU A 109 8.37 -17.53 2.20
C LEU A 109 7.19 -18.50 2.07
N LEU A 110 7.39 -19.80 2.36
CA LEU A 110 6.39 -20.85 2.21
C LEU A 110 5.70 -21.22 3.53
N SER A 111 5.98 -20.46 4.59
CA SER A 111 5.53 -20.73 5.96
C SER A 111 4.01 -20.86 6.07
N VAL A 112 3.56 -21.98 6.61
CA VAL A 112 2.14 -22.27 6.92
C VAL A 112 1.60 -21.51 8.13
N LYS A 113 2.47 -20.77 8.85
CA LYS A 113 2.10 -19.96 10.01
C LYS A 113 1.98 -18.47 9.69
N PHE A 114 2.07 -18.09 8.41
CA PHE A 114 1.90 -16.70 8.01
C PHE A 114 0.47 -16.25 8.31
N LYS A 115 0.33 -15.38 9.30
CA LYS A 115 -0.91 -14.69 9.62
C LYS A 115 -0.63 -13.45 10.44
N SER A 116 -1.55 -12.50 10.39
CA SER A 116 -1.59 -11.34 11.26
C SER A 116 -3.03 -10.97 11.58
N ASP A 117 -3.29 -10.45 12.77
CA ASP A 117 -4.65 -10.10 13.19
C ASP A 117 -5.17 -8.87 12.41
N VAL A 118 -4.33 -7.84 12.28
CA VAL A 118 -4.63 -6.63 11.50
C VAL A 118 -3.41 -6.19 10.70
N ARG A 119 -3.61 -5.80 9.44
CA ARG A 119 -2.60 -5.15 8.60
C ARG A 119 -3.16 -3.87 8.01
N PHE A 120 -2.42 -2.78 8.15
CA PHE A 120 -2.68 -1.53 7.46
C PHE A 120 -1.62 -1.29 6.41
N VAL A 121 -2.05 -0.80 5.25
CA VAL A 121 -1.17 -0.30 4.20
C VAL A 121 -1.67 1.08 3.81
N PHE A 122 -0.81 2.07 3.90
CA PHE A 122 -1.09 3.44 3.48
C PHE A 122 -0.26 3.77 2.26
N ASP A 123 -0.88 4.25 1.18
CA ASP A 123 -0.18 4.72 -0.03
C ASP A 123 -0.64 6.16 -0.34
N TRP A 124 0.27 7.09 -0.61
CA TRP A 124 -0.07 8.48 -0.96
C TRP A 124 0.47 8.85 -2.34
N ASN A 125 -0.19 9.72 -3.10
CA ASN A 125 0.23 9.99 -4.49
C ASN A 125 1.25 11.14 -4.65
N ASP A 126 1.69 11.76 -3.56
CA ASP A 126 2.70 12.83 -3.56
C ASP A 126 3.74 12.63 -2.43
N PRO A 127 4.99 12.26 -2.74
CA PRO A 127 5.99 11.97 -1.72
C PRO A 127 6.40 13.19 -0.88
N ASN A 128 6.00 14.42 -1.26
CA ASN A 128 6.29 15.62 -0.49
C ASN A 128 5.18 15.97 0.52
N SER A 129 4.08 15.22 0.52
CA SER A 129 2.98 15.45 1.45
C SER A 129 3.40 15.18 2.88
N GLU A 130 3.03 16.09 3.77
CA GLU A 130 3.29 16.01 5.20
C GLU A 130 1.96 15.78 5.91
N PHE A 131 1.88 14.75 6.74
CA PHE A 131 0.67 14.37 7.44
C PHE A 131 1.00 13.57 8.71
N GLU A 132 0.00 13.41 9.56
CA GLU A 132 0.11 12.62 10.78
C GLU A 132 -1.02 11.60 10.84
N PHE A 133 -0.68 10.34 11.05
CA PHE A 133 -1.63 9.31 11.44
C PHE A 133 -1.67 9.14 12.95
N GLN A 134 -2.87 8.94 13.51
CA GLN A 134 -3.04 8.49 14.88
C GLN A 134 -3.94 7.27 14.92
N PHE A 135 -3.41 6.18 15.46
CA PHE A 135 -4.10 4.92 15.69
C PHE A 135 -4.53 4.86 17.15
N VAL A 136 -5.82 4.64 17.42
CA VAL A 136 -6.36 4.50 18.78
C VAL A 136 -6.88 3.07 18.94
N ASN A 137 -6.36 2.37 19.94
CA ASN A 137 -6.77 1.00 20.25
C ASN A 137 -8.06 0.97 21.11
N PRO A 138 -8.69 -0.19 21.31
CA PRO A 138 -9.92 -0.34 22.10
C PRO A 138 -9.81 0.15 23.55
N GLN A 139 -8.61 0.12 24.13
CA GLN A 139 -8.31 0.64 25.48
C GLN A 139 -8.04 2.15 25.50
N LYS A 140 -8.27 2.84 24.38
CA LYS A 140 -8.06 4.29 24.20
C LYS A 140 -6.60 4.74 24.31
N LYS A 141 -5.64 3.81 24.24
CA LYS A 141 -4.24 4.17 24.00
C LYS A 141 -4.07 4.54 22.54
N PHE A 142 -3.18 5.48 22.26
CA PHE A 142 -2.90 5.88 20.90
C PHE A 142 -1.42 5.84 20.58
N TYR A 143 -1.13 5.56 19.32
CA TYR A 143 0.17 5.72 18.69
C TYR A 143 0.02 6.74 17.57
N THR A 144 0.98 7.64 17.47
CA THR A 144 1.04 8.66 16.43
C THR A 144 2.28 8.42 15.59
N TRP A 145 2.10 8.48 14.27
CA TRP A 145 3.19 8.49 13.32
C TRP A 145 3.08 9.71 12.44
N ALA A 146 4.17 10.48 12.39
CA ALA A 146 4.31 11.64 11.55
C ALA A 146 5.05 11.24 10.26
N HIS A 147 4.63 11.83 9.15
CA HIS A 147 5.38 11.93 7.91
C HIS A 147 5.60 13.42 7.69
N THR A 148 6.71 13.96 8.18
CA THR A 148 7.05 15.38 8.09
C THR A 148 8.51 15.58 7.72
N LYS A 149 8.84 16.71 7.09
CA LYS A 149 10.25 17.04 6.82
C LYS A 149 11.05 17.20 8.10
N PHE A 150 10.41 17.66 9.18
CA PHE A 150 11.07 17.87 10.46
C PHE A 150 11.45 16.55 11.13
N ASP A 151 10.54 15.58 11.18
CA ASP A 151 10.74 14.32 11.89
C ASP A 151 11.35 13.21 11.01
N ASN A 152 11.19 13.29 9.67
CA ASN A 152 11.44 12.17 8.77
C ASN A 152 12.23 12.54 7.50
N MET A 153 13.04 13.60 7.52
CA MET A 153 13.78 14.08 6.35
C MET A 153 14.56 12.98 5.61
N GLU A 154 15.27 12.10 6.31
CA GLU A 154 16.05 11.01 5.71
C GLU A 154 15.15 10.03 4.95
N ARG A 155 14.07 9.59 5.59
CA ARG A 155 13.10 8.68 4.97
C ARG A 155 12.39 9.32 3.79
N MET A 156 11.91 10.56 3.90
CA MET A 156 11.29 11.27 2.77
C MET A 156 12.26 11.44 1.60
N THR A 157 13.55 11.67 1.89
CA THR A 157 14.58 11.77 0.85
C THR A 157 14.77 10.42 0.14
N ASP A 158 14.81 9.32 0.89
CA ASP A 158 14.91 7.96 0.35
C ASP A 158 13.65 7.58 -0.48
N GLU A 159 12.46 7.92 0.01
CA GLU A 159 11.17 7.77 -0.70
C GLU A 159 11.19 8.47 -2.06
N ILE A 160 11.62 9.73 -2.10
CA ILE A 160 11.71 10.53 -3.34
C ILE A 160 12.76 9.94 -4.28
N GLN A 161 13.91 9.51 -3.77
CA GLN A 161 15.01 8.98 -4.57
C GLN A 161 14.68 7.62 -5.19
N LYS A 162 14.03 6.73 -4.43
CA LYS A 162 13.69 5.37 -4.85
C LYS A 162 12.28 5.23 -5.44
N GLY A 163 11.43 6.25 -5.29
CA GLY A 163 10.08 6.27 -5.82
C GLY A 163 9.13 5.29 -5.11
N TYR A 164 9.22 5.19 -3.78
CA TYR A 164 8.21 4.51 -2.96
C TYR A 164 7.47 5.50 -2.08
N HIS A 165 6.23 5.18 -1.77
CA HIS A 165 5.32 6.10 -1.09
C HIS A 165 4.22 5.32 -0.38
N THR A 166 4.67 4.33 0.38
CA THR A 166 3.87 3.36 1.12
C THR A 166 4.41 3.20 2.54
N GLU A 167 3.53 2.90 3.48
CA GLU A 167 3.88 2.45 4.83
C GLU A 167 2.97 1.30 5.26
N GLU A 168 3.55 0.30 5.94
CA GLU A 168 2.85 -0.90 6.39
C GLU A 168 2.90 -1.01 7.91
N TYR A 169 1.75 -1.25 8.55
CA TYR A 169 1.66 -1.56 9.97
C TYR A 169 0.99 -2.91 10.16
N ILE A 170 1.63 -3.77 10.95
CA ILE A 170 1.12 -5.11 11.28
C ILE A 170 0.90 -5.20 12.78
N ILE A 171 -0.24 -5.76 13.17
CA ILE A 171 -0.59 -6.06 14.55
C ILE A 171 -0.89 -7.56 14.61
N ASP A 172 0.00 -8.33 15.24
CA ASP A 172 -0.13 -9.79 15.34
C ASP A 172 -1.03 -10.26 16.48
N ASP A 173 -1.22 -9.43 17.52
CA ASP A 173 -2.09 -9.71 18.68
C ASP A 173 -2.95 -8.47 18.93
N ALA A 174 -3.99 -8.31 18.10
CA ALA A 174 -4.81 -7.11 18.13
C ALA A 174 -5.90 -7.21 19.20
N ASP A 175 -6.00 -6.17 20.02
CA ASP A 175 -7.10 -6.03 20.98
C ASP A 175 -8.46 -6.11 20.28
N LYS A 176 -9.36 -6.97 20.79
CA LYS A 176 -10.75 -7.04 20.31
C LYS A 176 -11.49 -5.75 20.69
N GLY A 177 -12.14 -5.11 19.71
CA GLY A 177 -12.90 -3.89 19.94
C GLY A 177 -12.83 -2.90 18.79
N GLU A 178 -13.28 -1.67 19.06
CA GLU A 178 -13.23 -0.56 18.09
C GLU A 178 -11.81 0.02 18.06
N TRP A 179 -11.24 0.03 16.86
CA TRP A 179 -10.02 0.74 16.53
C TRP A 179 -10.38 1.99 15.73
N ILE A 180 -9.68 3.09 15.99
CA ILE A 180 -9.92 4.38 15.32
C ILE A 180 -8.65 4.81 14.61
N ILE A 181 -8.78 5.21 13.35
CA ILE A 181 -7.70 5.79 12.56
C ILE A 181 -8.05 7.25 12.33
N ASN A 182 -7.19 8.15 12.81
CA ASN A 182 -7.28 9.57 12.54
C ASN A 182 -6.14 9.99 11.62
N ILE A 183 -6.38 11.02 10.81
CA ILE A 183 -5.35 11.70 10.04
C ILE A 183 -5.42 13.20 10.28
N ARG A 184 -4.27 13.85 10.19
CA ARG A 184 -4.16 15.30 10.08
C ARG A 184 -3.27 15.63 8.89
N ASN A 185 -3.79 16.41 7.94
CA ASN A 185 -2.96 16.96 6.88
C ASN A 185 -2.13 18.13 7.45
N LEU A 186 -0.85 18.19 7.07
CA LEU A 186 0.09 19.23 7.44
C LEU A 186 0.66 19.96 6.21
N SER A 187 0.30 19.54 5.00
CA SER A 187 0.69 20.17 3.75
C SER A 187 -0.25 21.30 3.31
N GLU A 188 0.33 22.26 2.60
CA GLU A 188 -0.41 23.09 1.66
C GLU A 188 -0.68 22.30 0.38
N GLU A 189 -1.92 22.35 -0.09
CA GLU A 189 -2.41 21.40 -1.09
C GLU A 189 -2.79 22.10 -2.39
N ASP A 190 -2.28 21.55 -3.50
CA ASP A 190 -2.64 21.99 -4.84
C ASP A 190 -4.00 21.42 -5.25
N THR A 191 -4.93 22.28 -5.62
CA THR A 191 -6.27 21.85 -6.07
C THR A 191 -6.32 21.42 -7.54
N GLU A 192 -5.33 21.79 -8.35
CA GLU A 192 -5.22 21.41 -9.77
C GLU A 192 -4.56 20.04 -9.95
N ASN A 193 -3.58 19.71 -9.09
CA ASN A 193 -2.95 18.40 -9.01
C ASN A 193 -3.06 17.80 -7.59
N PRO A 194 -4.29 17.46 -7.16
CA PRO A 194 -4.62 17.13 -5.77
C PRO A 194 -3.94 15.89 -5.20
N THR A 195 -3.65 15.95 -3.91
CA THR A 195 -3.13 14.83 -3.15
C THR A 195 -4.25 13.93 -2.64
N TYR A 196 -4.08 12.64 -2.90
CA TYR A 196 -4.93 11.57 -2.44
C TYR A 196 -4.09 10.57 -1.65
N LEU A 197 -4.70 10.06 -0.59
CA LEU A 197 -4.16 8.96 0.19
C LEU A 197 -5.12 7.79 0.09
N LYS A 198 -4.59 6.60 -0.19
CA LYS A 198 -5.30 5.33 -0.10
C LYS A 198 -4.86 4.64 1.19
N TYR A 199 -5.81 4.08 1.93
CA TYR A 199 -5.48 3.11 2.96
C TYR A 199 -6.23 1.82 2.75
N THR A 200 -5.57 0.72 3.05
CA THR A 200 -6.13 -0.63 3.00
C THR A 200 -6.03 -1.25 4.38
N VAL A 201 -7.15 -1.75 4.89
CA VAL A 201 -7.23 -2.50 6.15
C VAL A 201 -7.49 -3.95 5.82
N TYR A 202 -6.67 -4.84 6.37
CA TYR A 202 -6.93 -6.26 6.41
C TYR A 202 -7.18 -6.70 7.85
N THR A 203 -8.17 -7.57 8.06
CA THR A 203 -8.33 -8.30 9.33
C THR A 203 -8.19 -9.79 9.06
N ASN A 204 -7.63 -10.54 10.00
CA ASN A 204 -7.36 -11.98 9.84
C ASN A 204 -6.49 -12.24 8.60
N TYR A 205 -5.48 -11.40 8.38
CA TYR A 205 -4.63 -11.43 7.20
C TYR A 205 -3.89 -12.77 7.08
N GLY A 206 -4.00 -13.42 5.93
CA GLY A 206 -3.47 -14.76 5.66
C GLY A 206 -4.37 -15.92 6.11
N LEU A 207 -5.57 -15.65 6.66
CA LEU A 207 -6.53 -16.68 7.09
C LEU A 207 -7.74 -16.80 6.13
N PRO A 208 -8.47 -17.93 6.14
CA PRO A 208 -9.63 -18.12 5.24
C PRO A 208 -10.78 -17.11 5.42
N ASP A 209 -10.86 -16.47 6.59
CA ASP A 209 -11.85 -15.45 6.93
C ASP A 209 -11.26 -14.02 6.89
N GLU A 210 -10.16 -13.84 6.15
CA GLU A 210 -9.58 -12.53 5.88
C GLU A 210 -10.63 -11.57 5.33
N THR A 211 -10.61 -10.34 5.82
CA THR A 211 -11.33 -9.22 5.18
C THR A 211 -10.35 -8.20 4.66
N LYS A 212 -10.74 -7.49 3.59
CA LYS A 212 -9.98 -6.40 2.99
C LYS A 212 -10.93 -5.23 2.70
N GLU A 213 -10.59 -4.05 3.20
CA GLU A 213 -11.28 -2.81 2.89
C GLU A 213 -10.28 -1.79 2.33
N VAL A 214 -10.64 -1.15 1.21
CA VAL A 214 -9.84 -0.07 0.59
C VAL A 214 -10.65 1.21 0.66
N LYS A 215 -10.06 2.28 1.20
CA LYS A 215 -10.67 3.61 1.19
C LYS A 215 -9.69 4.65 0.67
N VAL A 216 -10.21 5.68 0.02
CA VAL A 216 -9.42 6.75 -0.59
C VAL A 216 -9.84 8.11 -0.06
N VAL A 217 -8.90 8.74 0.62
CA VAL A 217 -8.99 10.02 1.28
C VAL A 217 -8.54 11.12 0.33
N LYS A 218 -9.35 12.18 0.25
CA LYS A 218 -9.01 13.44 -0.42
C LYS A 218 -8.18 14.30 0.55
N LEU A 219 -6.88 14.02 0.65
CA LEU A 219 -6.00 14.71 1.61
C LEU A 219 -6.05 16.23 1.43
N TYR A 220 -6.11 16.67 0.17
CA TYR A 220 -6.23 18.08 -0.22
C TYR A 220 -7.47 18.84 0.32
N GLN A 221 -8.45 18.14 0.88
CA GLN A 221 -9.67 18.75 1.46
C GLN A 221 -9.65 18.77 2.99
N LEU A 222 -8.61 18.24 3.63
CA LEU A 222 -8.55 18.13 5.09
C LEU A 222 -7.89 19.37 5.68
N GLU A 223 -8.68 20.23 6.33
CA GLU A 223 -8.20 21.42 7.04
C GLU A 223 -7.84 21.13 8.50
N ASN A 224 -8.43 20.09 9.09
CA ASN A 224 -8.30 19.73 10.49
C ASN A 224 -8.03 18.23 10.64
N LYS A 225 -7.66 17.82 11.86
CA LYS A 225 -7.60 16.41 12.22
C LYS A 225 -9.01 15.79 12.09
N VAL A 226 -9.11 14.68 11.38
CA VAL A 226 -10.37 13.95 11.17
C VAL A 226 -10.21 12.47 11.49
N THR A 227 -11.31 11.83 11.90
CA THR A 227 -11.39 10.36 11.95
C THR A 227 -11.64 9.84 10.55
N LEU A 228 -10.68 9.10 10.02
CA LEU A 228 -10.78 8.42 8.71
C LEU A 228 -11.63 7.16 8.78
N ASP A 229 -11.48 6.43 9.89
CA ASP A 229 -12.14 5.15 10.03
C ASP A 229 -12.39 4.74 11.46
N LYS A 230 -13.37 3.86 11.60
CA LYS A 230 -13.64 3.07 12.79
C LYS A 230 -13.97 1.65 12.35
N PHE A 231 -13.09 0.71 12.67
CA PHE A 231 -13.35 -0.70 12.39
C PHE A 231 -13.35 -1.49 13.70
N LYS A 232 -14.13 -2.57 13.73
CA LYS A 232 -14.25 -3.44 14.90
C LYS A 232 -13.54 -4.76 14.66
N TYR A 233 -12.41 -4.96 15.32
CA TYR A 233 -11.73 -6.25 15.32
C TYR A 233 -12.45 -7.21 16.29
N LYS A 234 -12.87 -8.37 15.78
CA LYS A 234 -13.56 -9.41 16.56
C LYS A 234 -12.64 -10.59 16.91
N GLY A 235 -11.55 -10.73 16.15
CA GLY A 235 -10.62 -11.87 16.13
C GLY A 235 -11.31 -13.21 16.20
#